data_AF-A0AAN9UF39-F1
#
_entry.id   AF-A0AAN9UF39-F1
#
_cell.length_a   1.000
_cell.length_b   1.000
_cell.length_c   1.000
_cell.angle_alpha   90.00
_cell.angle_beta   90.00
_cell.angle_gamma   90.00
#
_symmetry.space_group_name_H-M   'P 1'
#
loop_
_entity.id
_entity.type
_entity.pdbx_description
1 polymer ?
#
loop_
_entity_poly.entity_id
_entity_poly.type
_entity_poly.pdbx_seq_one_letter_code
_entity_poly.pdbx_strand_id
1 'polypeptide(L)'
;MHFASLLLPLAAFLVSVSGAPAAAVIEERAATTCGSTSYTADQVNQAAQKSCSYYKSGDAPGGYPHTYNNYEGFSFSVSGPYLEFPMLTSGVYTGGEFFFPSHLSHPLLGEEPRHHQIRHPPV
;
A
#
# COMPACT_ATOMS: atom_id res chain seq x y z
N MET A 1 57.41 18.22 -44.11
CA MET A 1 56.55 19.12 -43.31
C MET A 1 55.83 18.25 -42.29
N HIS A 2 56.15 18.45 -41.01
CA HIS A 2 55.60 17.67 -39.90
C HIS A 2 54.31 18.32 -39.40
N PHE A 3 53.23 17.56 -39.27
CA PHE A 3 52.11 17.93 -38.39
C PHE A 3 51.69 16.70 -37.60
N ALA A 4 52.20 16.60 -36.38
CA ALA A 4 51.70 15.70 -35.36
C ALA A 4 50.40 16.29 -34.81
N SER A 5 49.26 15.77 -35.24
CA SER A 5 47.97 16.09 -34.65
C SER A 5 47.73 15.19 -33.43
N LEU A 6 48.06 15.74 -32.26
CA LEU A 6 47.53 15.30 -30.97
C LEU A 6 46.03 15.64 -30.91
N LEU A 7 45.17 14.64 -30.86
CA LEU A 7 43.75 14.80 -30.50
C LEU A 7 43.48 14.01 -29.21
N LEU A 8 43.04 14.76 -28.21
CA LEU A 8 42.75 14.40 -26.82
C LEU A 8 41.78 13.20 -26.69
N PRO A 9 41.89 12.39 -25.62
CA PRO A 9 40.89 11.40 -25.30
C PRO A 9 39.65 12.11 -24.72
N LEU A 10 38.52 12.00 -25.42
CA LEU A 10 37.22 12.42 -24.91
C LEU A 10 36.79 11.44 -23.81
N ALA A 11 37.01 11.81 -22.56
CA ALA A 11 36.59 11.03 -21.40
C ALA A 11 35.05 10.95 -21.36
N ALA A 12 34.50 9.77 -21.62
CA ALA A 12 33.09 9.48 -21.45
C ALA A 12 32.75 9.43 -19.95
N PHE A 13 32.10 10.49 -19.45
CA PHE A 13 31.58 10.53 -18.09
C PHE A 13 30.27 9.73 -18.03
N LEU A 14 30.35 8.45 -17.67
CA LEU A 14 29.17 7.64 -17.36
C LEU A 14 28.66 8.05 -15.98
N VAL A 15 27.68 8.96 -15.94
CA VAL A 15 26.88 9.22 -14.75
C VAL A 15 25.98 8.00 -14.53
N SER A 16 26.38 7.14 -13.59
CA SER A 16 25.52 6.08 -13.06
C SER A 16 24.50 6.73 -12.12
N VAL A 17 23.30 6.99 -12.60
CA VAL A 17 22.18 7.37 -11.73
C VAL A 17 21.74 6.11 -10.98
N SER A 18 22.19 5.99 -9.73
CA SER A 18 21.67 5.02 -8.77
C SER A 18 20.30 5.52 -8.29
N GLY A 19 19.25 5.15 -9.02
CA GLY A 19 17.88 5.31 -8.55
C GLY A 19 17.55 4.20 -7.56
N ALA A 20 17.87 4.40 -6.27
CA ALA A 20 17.36 3.52 -5.23
C ALA A 20 15.83 3.59 -5.22
N PRO A 21 15.10 2.47 -5.17
CA PRO A 21 13.65 2.53 -5.03
C PRO A 21 13.34 3.21 -3.70
N ALA A 22 12.71 4.38 -3.74
CA ALA A 22 12.11 4.96 -2.56
C ALA A 22 11.09 3.96 -2.04
N ALA A 23 11.43 3.25 -0.97
CA ALA A 23 10.46 2.45 -0.24
C ALA A 23 9.32 3.40 0.12
N ALA A 24 8.16 3.21 -0.50
CA ALA A 24 7.01 4.05 -0.19
C ALA A 24 6.77 3.96 1.31
N VAL A 25 6.99 5.06 2.01
CA VAL A 25 6.81 5.13 3.46
C VAL A 25 5.31 5.02 3.70
N ILE A 26 4.85 3.84 4.09
CA ILE A 26 3.51 3.68 4.64
C ILE A 26 3.55 4.33 6.02
N GLU A 27 2.77 5.40 6.17
CA GLU A 27 2.59 6.05 7.46
C GLU A 27 2.05 5.05 8.49
N GLU A 28 2.65 5.06 9.68
CA GLU A 28 2.33 4.10 10.73
C GLU A 28 0.90 4.29 11.22
N ARG A 29 0.21 3.16 11.44
CA ARG A 29 -1.19 3.09 11.80
C ARG A 29 -1.35 2.74 13.28
N ALA A 30 -2.25 3.44 13.96
CA ALA A 30 -2.61 3.13 15.34
C ALA A 30 -3.42 1.82 15.43
N ALA A 31 -3.48 1.27 16.64
CA ALA A 31 -4.40 0.18 16.98
C ALA A 31 -5.86 0.58 16.71
N THR A 32 -6.71 -0.40 16.43
CA THR A 32 -8.15 -0.18 16.17
C THR A 32 -8.99 -1.33 16.69
N THR A 33 -10.28 -1.10 16.82
CA THR A 33 -11.26 -2.13 17.22
C THR A 33 -12.37 -2.16 16.18
N CYS A 34 -12.64 -3.36 15.65
CA CYS A 34 -13.73 -3.62 14.71
C CYS A 34 -14.77 -4.50 15.42
N GLY A 35 -15.91 -3.93 15.81
CA GLY A 35 -16.89 -4.63 16.64
C GLY A 35 -16.28 -5.09 17.97
N SER A 36 -16.25 -6.40 18.22
CA SER A 36 -15.64 -7.01 19.41
C SER A 36 -14.16 -7.40 19.24
N THR A 37 -13.57 -7.15 18.08
CA THR A 37 -12.21 -7.57 17.74
C THR A 37 -11.24 -6.40 17.82
N SER A 38 -10.23 -6.50 18.70
CA SER A 38 -9.16 -5.51 18.81
C SER A 38 -7.94 -5.92 18.00
N TYR A 39 -7.37 -4.96 17.26
CA TYR A 39 -6.15 -5.10 16.48
C TYR A 39 -5.07 -4.18 17.03
N THR A 40 -3.87 -4.71 17.22
CA THR A 40 -2.70 -3.91 17.60
C THR A 40 -2.24 -3.03 16.43
N ALA A 41 -1.49 -1.96 16.72
CA ALA A 41 -0.87 -1.13 15.70
C ALA A 41 -0.05 -1.99 14.72
N ASP A 42 0.72 -2.95 15.22
CA ASP A 42 1.51 -3.86 14.38
C ASP A 42 0.66 -4.67 13.39
N GLN A 43 -0.49 -5.19 13.83
CA GLN A 43 -1.39 -5.94 12.95
C GLN A 43 -1.95 -5.06 11.83
N VAL A 44 -2.36 -3.83 12.16
CA VAL A 44 -2.87 -2.87 11.17
C VAL A 44 -1.78 -2.49 10.15
N ASN A 45 -0.56 -2.22 10.64
CA ASN A 45 0.57 -1.87 9.78
C ASN A 45 0.99 -3.03 8.87
N GLN A 46 1.06 -4.25 9.39
CA GLN A 46 1.42 -5.42 8.59
C GLN A 46 0.40 -5.69 7.48
N ALA A 47 -0.90 -5.55 7.76
CA ALA A 47 -1.95 -5.65 6.74
C ALA A 47 -1.82 -4.57 5.66
N ALA A 48 -1.61 -3.30 6.06
CA ALA A 48 -1.43 -2.20 5.12
C ALA A 48 -0.17 -2.37 4.23
N GLN A 49 0.94 -2.82 4.82
CA GLN A 49 2.18 -3.09 4.10
C GLN A 49 2.01 -4.26 3.11
N LYS A 50 1.29 -5.32 3.51
CA LYS A 50 1.01 -6.46 2.64
C LYS A 50 0.13 -6.07 1.46
N SER A 51 -0.94 -5.31 1.72
CA SER A 51 -1.81 -4.74 0.68
C SER A 51 -0.99 -3.91 -0.32
N CYS A 52 -0.15 -2.99 0.17
CA CYS A 52 0.72 -2.18 -0.68
C CYS A 52 1.70 -3.02 -1.52
N SER A 53 2.25 -4.09 -0.94
CA SER A 53 3.13 -5.02 -1.65
C SER A 53 2.42 -5.72 -2.80
N TYR A 54 1.23 -6.29 -2.55
CA TYR A 54 0.42 -6.96 -3.57
C TYR A 54 -0.07 -6.01 -4.66
N TYR A 55 -0.53 -4.81 -4.30
CA TYR A 55 -0.92 -3.79 -5.28
C TYR A 55 0.23 -3.42 -6.21
N LYS A 56 1.45 -3.24 -5.66
CA LYS A 56 2.63 -2.91 -6.46
C LYS A 56 3.11 -4.05 -7.34
N SER A 57 2.93 -5.31 -6.91
CA SER A 57 3.27 -6.47 -7.73
C SER A 57 2.17 -6.84 -8.75
N GLY A 58 0.98 -6.25 -8.63
CA GLY A 58 -0.19 -6.61 -9.44
C GLY A 58 -0.82 -7.94 -9.03
N ASP A 59 -0.51 -8.43 -7.83
CA ASP A 59 -1.06 -9.66 -7.29
C ASP A 59 -2.36 -9.40 -6.53
N ALA A 60 -3.33 -10.29 -6.65
CA ALA A 60 -4.58 -10.24 -5.89
C ALA A 60 -4.99 -11.64 -5.36
N PRO A 61 -4.18 -12.28 -4.50
CA PRO A 61 -4.53 -13.60 -3.99
C PRO A 61 -5.85 -13.56 -3.21
N GLY A 62 -6.79 -14.42 -3.60
CA GLY A 62 -8.15 -14.41 -3.05
C GLY A 62 -8.94 -13.12 -3.33
N GLY A 63 -8.52 -12.36 -4.35
CA GLY A 63 -9.20 -11.13 -4.79
C GLY A 63 -8.71 -9.84 -4.11
N TYR A 64 -7.74 -9.92 -3.20
CA TYR A 64 -7.26 -8.75 -2.44
C TYR A 64 -5.79 -8.41 -2.72
N PRO A 65 -5.42 -7.11 -2.71
CA PRO A 65 -6.27 -5.95 -2.42
C PRO A 65 -7.20 -5.61 -3.59
N HIS A 66 -8.33 -4.96 -3.28
CA HIS A 66 -9.23 -4.43 -4.31
C HIS A 66 -9.67 -3.01 -4.00
N THR A 67 -10.31 -2.36 -4.98
CA THR A 67 -10.75 -0.97 -4.89
C THR A 67 -11.84 -0.79 -3.85
N TYR A 68 -11.62 0.11 -2.91
CA TYR A 68 -12.63 0.58 -1.97
C TYR A 68 -13.27 1.88 -2.50
N ASN A 69 -14.57 1.82 -2.79
CA ASN A 69 -15.29 2.93 -3.44
C ASN A 69 -15.83 4.00 -2.48
N ASN A 70 -15.81 3.74 -1.16
CA ASN A 70 -16.28 4.67 -0.14
C ASN A 70 -17.72 5.15 -0.35
N TYR A 71 -18.65 4.24 -0.66
CA TYR A 71 -20.08 4.58 -0.81
C TYR A 71 -20.71 5.03 0.52
N GLU A 72 -20.07 4.67 1.64
CA GLU A 72 -20.43 5.08 2.99
C GLU A 72 -20.15 6.56 3.25
N GLY A 73 -19.29 7.19 2.43
CA GLY A 73 -18.95 8.61 2.55
C GLY A 73 -18.00 8.92 3.71
N PHE A 74 -17.10 8.00 4.08
CA PHE A 74 -16.06 8.28 5.07
C PHE A 74 -15.11 9.37 4.58
N SER A 75 -14.68 10.21 5.52
CA SER A 75 -13.69 11.24 5.26
C SER A 75 -12.30 10.73 5.60
N PHE A 76 -11.42 10.68 4.60
CA PHE A 76 -10.01 10.34 4.77
C PHE A 76 -9.15 11.59 4.60
N SER A 77 -8.11 11.76 5.41
CA SER A 77 -7.10 12.84 5.27
C SER A 77 -6.18 12.72 4.03
N VAL A 78 -6.42 11.75 3.13
CA VAL A 78 -5.65 11.49 1.91
C VAL A 78 -6.62 11.25 0.78
N SER A 79 -6.25 11.69 -0.41
CA SER A 79 -7.01 11.46 -1.63
C SER A 79 -6.92 10.00 -2.07
N GLY A 80 -8.00 9.50 -2.65
CA GLY A 80 -8.04 8.19 -3.29
C GLY A 80 -7.26 8.14 -4.61
N PRO A 81 -7.25 6.99 -5.30
CA PRO A 81 -8.07 5.80 -5.05
C PRO A 81 -7.71 5.06 -3.76
N TYR A 82 -8.68 4.36 -3.17
CA TYR A 82 -8.51 3.59 -1.93
C TYR A 82 -8.52 2.09 -2.22
N LEU A 83 -7.80 1.34 -1.40
CA LEU A 83 -7.78 -0.12 -1.42
C LEU A 83 -8.26 -0.65 -0.08
N GLU A 84 -8.96 -1.78 -0.12
CA GLU A 84 -9.29 -2.57 1.07
C GLU A 84 -8.55 -3.91 1.06
N PHE A 85 -8.27 -4.42 2.24
CA PHE A 85 -7.50 -5.64 2.46
C PHE A 85 -7.89 -6.30 3.79
N PRO A 86 -7.98 -7.64 3.87
CA PRO A 86 -8.44 -8.31 5.09
C PRO A 86 -7.48 -8.13 6.27
N MET A 87 -8.04 -7.89 7.46
CA MET A 87 -7.29 -7.90 8.73
C MET A 87 -7.64 -9.15 9.55
N LEU A 88 -6.63 -9.93 9.93
CA LEU A 88 -6.79 -11.14 10.73
C LEU A 88 -6.16 -10.96 12.10
N THR A 89 -6.77 -11.53 13.14
CA THR A 89 -6.16 -11.60 14.47
C THR A 89 -5.01 -12.62 14.53
N SER A 90 -5.04 -13.62 13.63
CA SER A 90 -4.07 -14.73 13.56
C SER A 90 -2.86 -14.46 12.67
N GLY A 91 -2.74 -13.28 12.07
CA GLY A 91 -1.60 -12.91 11.22
C GLY A 91 -1.98 -12.05 10.03
N VAL A 92 -1.15 -12.09 8.99
CA VAL A 92 -1.36 -11.34 7.75
C VAL A 92 -2.02 -12.23 6.72
N TYR A 93 -3.07 -11.74 6.06
CA TYR A 93 -3.74 -12.46 4.99
C TYR A 93 -2.79 -12.72 3.80
N THR A 94 -2.78 -13.95 3.30
CA THR A 94 -1.90 -14.41 2.20
C THR A 94 -2.67 -15.04 1.03
N GLY A 95 -4.00 -15.01 1.07
CA GLY A 95 -4.89 -15.63 0.08
C GLY A 95 -5.81 -16.70 0.67
N GLY A 96 -6.85 -17.07 -0.08
CA GLY A 96 -7.88 -18.04 0.32
C GLY A 96 -9.27 -17.40 0.42
N GLU A 97 -10.30 -18.22 0.64
CA GLU A 97 -11.67 -17.74 0.84
C GLU A 97 -11.73 -16.87 2.10
N PHE A 98 -11.89 -15.56 1.92
CA PHE A 98 -12.19 -14.66 3.03
C PHE A 98 -13.71 -14.55 3.16
N PHE A 99 -14.30 -15.31 4.07
CA PHE A 99 -15.72 -15.19 4.40
C PHE A 99 -15.91 -13.93 5.27
N PHE A 100 -16.25 -12.81 4.64
CA PHE A 100 -16.96 -11.75 5.36
C PHE A 100 -18.36 -12.30 5.68
N PRO A 101 -18.74 -12.52 6.96
CA PRO A 101 -20.13 -12.79 7.28
C PRO A 101 -20.97 -11.60 6.82
N SER A 102 -21.81 -11.84 5.82
CA SER A 102 -22.61 -10.86 5.08
C SER A 102 -23.65 -10.09 5.90
N HIS A 103 -23.63 -10.19 7.23
CA HIS A 103 -24.52 -9.44 8.13
C HIS A 103 -24.08 -8.00 8.42
N LEU A 104 -22.92 -7.56 7.91
CA LEU A 104 -22.48 -6.15 7.99
C LEU A 104 -22.87 -5.32 6.75
N SER A 105 -23.90 -5.74 6.01
CA SER A 105 -24.44 -4.99 4.86
C SER A 105 -25.66 -4.12 5.20
N HIS A 106 -25.92 -3.85 6.49
CA HIS A 106 -26.85 -2.80 6.93
C HIS A 106 -26.21 -1.92 8.00
N PRO A 107 -26.38 -0.58 7.92
CA PRO A 107 -25.65 0.39 8.73
C PRO A 107 -26.18 0.37 10.16
N LEU A 108 -25.59 -0.48 11.00
CA LEU A 108 -25.64 -0.26 12.43
C LEU A 108 -24.60 0.82 12.74
N LEU A 109 -25.10 2.06 12.76
CA LEU A 109 -24.65 3.17 13.57
C LEU A 109 -23.31 2.93 14.30
N GLY A 110 -22.22 3.38 13.69
CA GLY A 110 -21.18 4.08 14.44
C GLY A 110 -19.77 3.52 14.46
N GLU A 111 -19.48 2.25 14.16
CA GLU A 111 -18.13 1.72 14.34
C GLU A 111 -17.76 0.61 13.33
N GLU A 112 -17.38 1.02 12.12
CA GLU A 112 -16.50 0.25 11.21
C GLU A 112 -15.12 0.93 11.20
N PRO A 113 -14.02 0.18 11.07
CA PRO A 113 -12.68 0.63 11.40
C PRO A 113 -12.32 1.85 10.57
N ARG A 114 -11.68 2.81 11.24
CA ARG A 114 -10.91 3.85 10.56
C ARG A 114 -9.88 3.18 9.66
N HIS A 115 -10.27 2.92 8.42
CA HIS A 115 -9.41 2.47 7.33
C HIS A 115 -8.32 3.52 7.15
N HIS A 116 -7.15 3.22 7.71
CA HIS A 116 -6.08 4.18 7.85
C HIS A 116 -5.15 4.06 6.63
N GLN A 117 -5.55 4.80 5.60
CA GLN A 117 -4.82 5.47 4.53
C GLN A 117 -4.00 4.69 3.49
N ILE A 118 -2.73 4.33 3.60
CA ILE A 118 -1.87 4.04 2.41
C ILE A 118 -1.88 5.18 1.35
N ARG A 119 -0.91 6.09 1.52
CA ARG A 119 -0.55 7.08 0.49
C ARG A 119 0.13 6.37 -0.69
N HIS A 120 -0.40 6.57 -1.90
CA HIS A 120 0.34 6.33 -3.13
C HIS A 120 0.67 7.69 -3.81
N PRO A 121 1.92 7.90 -4.28
CA PRO A 121 2.21 9.01 -5.16
C PRO A 121 1.57 8.78 -6.54
N PRO A 122 1.20 9.86 -7.26
CA PRO A 122 0.69 9.76 -8.63
C PRO A 122 1.76 9.20 -9.56
N VAL A 123 1.32 8.38 -10.52
CA VAL A 123 2.11 7.93 -11.68
C VAL A 123 2.41 9.11 -12.61
#